data_AF-A0A8X8ZHE8-F1
#
_entry.id   AF-A0A8X8ZHE8-F1
#
_cell.length_a   1.000
_cell.length_b   1.000
_cell.length_c   1.000
_cell.angle_alpha   90.00
_cell.angle_beta   90.00
_cell.angle_gamma   90.00
#
_symmetry.space_group_name_H-M   'P 1'
#
loop_
_entity.id
_entity.type
_entity.pdbx_description
1 polymer ?
#
loop_
_entity_poly.entity_id
_entity_poly.type
_entity_poly.pdbx_seq_one_letter_code
_entity_poly.pdbx_strand_id
1 'polypeptide(L)'
;MEIMRLQHIIILQNKVDLVQENVAINQHEAIQRFIEGTVADGAPVVPISAQLKYNIDVVCEYIVKKISIPERNFISPPNMIVIRSFDVNKPGSEVDEIKGGVAGGSILKNELQFAVRGGLIGVGTTMDPTVTRADRLVGQVLGEVGSLPEVYVELEVNFFLLRRLLGVRTKDTERQGKVTKMTKGEMLMLNIGSMSTGARVVAVKNVFAKLQLTSPVCTSKGEKIALSRRIDRHWRLIGWGQIQAGITLDVPACPI
;
A
#
# COMPACT_ATOMS: atom_id res chain seq x y z
N MET A 1 -9.15 -2.81 2.62
CA MET A 1 -9.69 -3.95 1.85
C MET A 1 -10.70 -3.49 0.80
N GLU A 2 -11.80 -2.83 1.17
CA GLU A 2 -12.78 -2.23 0.21
C GLU A 2 -12.13 -1.37 -0.88
N ILE A 3 -11.13 -0.57 -0.47
CA ILE A 3 -10.48 0.42 -1.33
C ILE A 3 -9.65 -0.26 -2.44
N MET A 4 -9.02 -1.40 -2.16
CA MET A 4 -8.05 -2.03 -3.07
C MET A 4 -8.67 -3.08 -4.00
N ARG A 5 -10.00 -3.34 -3.92
CA ARG A 5 -10.70 -4.39 -4.70
C ARG A 5 -10.08 -5.79 -4.57
N LEU A 6 -9.55 -6.13 -3.39
CA LEU A 6 -9.10 -7.49 -3.12
C LEU A 6 -10.34 -8.35 -2.83
N GLN A 7 -10.64 -9.27 -3.75
CA GLN A 7 -11.77 -10.21 -3.64
C GLN A 7 -11.36 -11.52 -2.97
N HIS A 8 -10.11 -11.93 -3.12
CA HIS A 8 -9.59 -13.17 -2.56
C HIS A 8 -9.04 -12.91 -1.17
N ILE A 9 -9.85 -13.16 -0.14
CA ILE A 9 -9.49 -12.98 1.27
C ILE A 9 -9.61 -14.35 1.96
N ILE A 10 -8.59 -14.70 2.75
CA ILE A 10 -8.60 -15.85 3.65
C ILE A 10 -8.30 -15.31 5.05
N ILE A 11 -9.09 -15.71 6.04
CA ILE A 11 -8.93 -15.26 7.42
C ILE A 11 -8.27 -16.38 8.20
N LEU A 12 -7.15 -16.07 8.85
CA LEU A 12 -6.39 -17.03 9.65
C LEU A 12 -6.60 -16.73 11.13
N GLN A 13 -7.28 -17.63 11.84
CA GLN A 13 -7.36 -17.58 13.29
C GLN A 13 -6.09 -18.24 13.86
N ASN A 14 -5.05 -17.42 14.07
CA ASN A 14 -3.77 -17.89 14.57
C ASN A 14 -3.73 -17.96 16.11
N LYS A 15 -2.79 -18.74 16.66
CA LYS A 15 -2.57 -18.98 18.10
C LYS A 15 -3.70 -19.75 18.80
N VAL A 16 -4.36 -20.66 18.08
CA VAL A 16 -5.41 -21.52 18.66
C VAL A 16 -4.83 -22.46 19.73
N ASP A 17 -3.52 -22.75 19.66
CA ASP A 17 -2.79 -23.53 20.66
C ASP A 17 -2.74 -22.91 22.07
N LEU A 18 -2.94 -21.60 22.19
CA LEU A 18 -2.89 -20.89 23.49
C LEU A 18 -4.25 -20.70 24.15
N VAL A 19 -5.34 -21.08 23.48
CA VAL A 19 -6.71 -20.81 23.93
C VAL A 19 -7.50 -22.10 24.10
N GLN A 20 -8.42 -22.10 25.05
CA GLN A 20 -9.36 -23.22 25.22
C GLN A 20 -10.38 -23.22 24.08
N GLU A 21 -10.92 -24.40 23.77
CA GLU A 21 -11.88 -24.62 22.67
C GLU A 21 -13.07 -23.65 22.71
N ASN A 22 -13.70 -23.46 23.87
CA ASN A 22 -14.81 -22.53 24.03
C ASN A 22 -14.43 -21.08 23.66
N VAL A 23 -13.22 -20.65 24.01
CA VAL A 23 -12.73 -19.30 23.67
C VAL A 23 -12.47 -19.19 22.17
N ALA A 24 -11.92 -20.23 21.56
CA ALA A 24 -11.68 -20.28 20.11
C ALA A 24 -12.99 -20.22 19.31
N ILE A 25 -14.02 -20.94 19.73
CA ILE A 25 -15.36 -20.93 19.12
C ILE A 25 -16.00 -19.55 19.26
N ASN A 26 -16.01 -18.97 20.46
CA ASN A 26 -16.55 -17.63 20.68
C ASN A 26 -15.84 -16.57 19.83
N GLN A 27 -14.52 -16.67 19.68
CA GLN A 27 -13.75 -15.80 18.81
C GLN A 27 -14.11 -16.01 17.34
N HIS A 28 -14.33 -17.25 16.91
CA HIS A 28 -14.73 -17.58 15.55
C HIS A 28 -16.09 -16.94 15.21
N GLU A 29 -17.09 -17.08 16.08
CA GLU A 29 -18.38 -16.41 15.92
C GLU A 29 -18.25 -14.88 15.88
N ALA A 30 -17.40 -14.31 16.74
CA ALA A 30 -17.15 -12.88 16.75
C ALA A 30 -16.52 -12.38 15.44
N ILE A 31 -15.63 -13.19 14.83
CA ILE A 31 -15.06 -12.90 13.51
C ILE A 31 -16.14 -12.97 12.44
N GLN A 32 -17.00 -13.99 12.44
CA GLN A 32 -18.10 -14.13 11.48
C GLN A 32 -19.05 -12.93 11.53
N ARG A 33 -19.47 -12.51 12.73
CA ARG A 33 -20.31 -11.31 12.92
C ARG A 33 -19.59 -10.03 12.49
N PHE A 34 -18.26 -9.99 12.57
CA PHE A 34 -17.47 -8.82 12.17
C PHE A 34 -17.32 -8.70 10.65
N ILE A 35 -17.28 -9.82 9.93
CA ILE A 35 -17.14 -9.82 8.46
C ILE A 35 -18.47 -9.67 7.73
N GLU A 36 -19.59 -9.98 8.39
CA GLU A 36 -20.93 -9.85 7.85
C GLU A 36 -21.16 -8.43 7.30
N GLY A 37 -21.53 -8.32 6.02
CA GLY A 37 -21.74 -7.04 5.35
C GLY A 37 -20.47 -6.29 4.91
N THR A 38 -19.29 -6.92 4.97
CA THR A 38 -18.03 -6.37 4.44
C THR A 38 -17.59 -7.06 3.15
N VAL A 39 -16.51 -6.59 2.51
CA VAL A 39 -15.91 -7.28 1.34
C VAL A 39 -15.30 -8.65 1.71
N ALA A 40 -15.08 -8.91 3.00
CA ALA A 40 -14.64 -10.21 3.49
C ALA A 40 -15.80 -11.14 3.89
N ASP A 41 -17.05 -10.75 3.59
CA ASP A 41 -18.21 -11.58 3.86
C ASP A 41 -18.12 -12.90 3.06
N GLY A 42 -18.37 -14.02 3.74
CA GLY A 42 -18.17 -15.36 3.19
C GLY A 42 -16.69 -15.79 2.99
N ALA A 43 -15.71 -15.04 3.50
CA ALA A 43 -14.31 -15.48 3.48
C ALA A 43 -14.10 -16.68 4.43
N PRO A 44 -13.34 -17.71 4.02
CA PRO A 44 -13.05 -18.86 4.88
C PRO A 44 -12.19 -18.44 6.07
N VAL A 45 -12.59 -18.92 7.27
CA VAL A 45 -11.84 -18.73 8.51
C VAL A 45 -11.15 -20.04 8.86
N VAL A 46 -9.82 -20.08 8.73
CA VAL A 46 -9.01 -21.28 8.98
C VAL A 46 -8.30 -21.15 10.32
N PRO A 47 -8.56 -22.03 11.31
CA PRO A 47 -7.82 -22.06 12.56
C PRO A 47 -6.44 -22.67 12.31
N ILE A 48 -5.38 -21.96 12.72
CA ILE A 48 -3.99 -22.41 12.56
C ILE A 48 -3.21 -22.24 13.86
N SER A 49 -2.18 -23.06 14.01
CA SER A 49 -1.09 -22.80 14.94
C SER A 49 0.19 -22.62 14.15
N ALA A 50 0.60 -21.36 13.95
CA ALA A 50 1.81 -21.06 13.20
C ALA A 50 3.08 -21.58 13.92
N GLN A 51 3.08 -21.61 15.26
CA GLN A 51 4.21 -22.06 16.07
C GLN A 51 4.41 -23.57 15.97
N LEU A 52 3.31 -24.33 16.07
CA LEU A 52 3.34 -25.79 15.98
C LEU A 52 3.18 -26.30 14.54
N LYS A 53 2.99 -25.40 13.57
CA LYS A 53 2.81 -25.66 12.14
C LYS A 53 1.60 -26.56 11.81
N TYR A 54 0.53 -26.48 12.61
CA TYR A 54 -0.74 -27.16 12.31
C TYR A 54 -1.58 -26.38 11.29
N ASN A 55 -2.28 -27.12 10.42
CA ASN A 55 -3.21 -26.64 9.38
C ASN A 55 -2.57 -25.69 8.33
N ILE A 56 -1.24 -25.73 8.19
CA ILE A 56 -0.52 -24.96 7.17
C ILE A 56 -0.78 -25.53 5.76
N ASP A 57 -0.89 -26.84 5.66
CA ASP A 57 -1.29 -27.58 4.46
C ASP A 57 -2.67 -27.15 3.94
N VAL A 58 -3.65 -27.03 4.84
CA VAL A 58 -5.00 -26.54 4.51
C VAL A 58 -4.93 -25.12 3.95
N VAL A 59 -4.13 -24.24 4.56
CA VAL A 59 -3.94 -22.87 4.04
C VAL A 59 -3.31 -22.88 2.65
N CYS A 60 -2.29 -23.73 2.41
CA CYS A 60 -1.69 -23.90 1.09
C CYS A 60 -2.71 -24.37 0.05
N GLU A 61 -3.54 -25.35 0.40
CA GLU A 61 -4.60 -25.84 -0.47
C GLU A 61 -5.60 -24.73 -0.83
N TYR A 62 -6.03 -23.94 0.15
CA TYR A 62 -6.89 -22.79 -0.09
C TYR A 62 -6.25 -21.75 -1.01
N ILE A 63 -4.98 -21.40 -0.79
CA ILE A 63 -4.27 -20.43 -1.64
C ILE A 63 -4.27 -20.90 -3.10
N VAL A 64 -3.91 -22.17 -3.34
CA VAL A 64 -3.82 -22.73 -4.71
C VAL A 64 -5.20 -22.83 -5.37
N LYS A 65 -6.24 -23.21 -4.63
CA LYS A 65 -7.59 -23.42 -5.19
C LYS A 65 -8.39 -22.13 -5.37
N LYS A 66 -8.27 -21.17 -4.44
CA LYS A 66 -9.09 -19.94 -4.43
C LYS A 66 -8.44 -18.75 -5.10
N ILE A 67 -7.11 -18.68 -5.15
CA ILE A 67 -6.38 -17.55 -5.71
C ILE A 67 -5.87 -17.95 -7.09
N SER A 68 -6.62 -17.60 -8.13
CA SER A 68 -6.15 -17.75 -9.50
C SER A 68 -4.99 -16.80 -9.78
N ILE A 69 -4.08 -17.23 -10.64
CA ILE A 69 -3.00 -16.37 -11.12
C ILE A 69 -3.65 -15.32 -12.04
N PRO A 70 -3.51 -14.02 -11.75
CA PRO A 70 -4.08 -12.98 -12.59
C PRO A 70 -3.43 -12.97 -13.96
N GLU A 71 -4.18 -12.60 -15.00
CA GLU A 71 -3.63 -12.43 -16.35
C GLU A 71 -2.51 -11.39 -16.37
N ARG A 72 -1.41 -11.74 -17.03
CA ARG A 72 -0.20 -10.91 -17.08
C ARG A 72 -0.02 -10.38 -18.50
N ASN A 73 0.05 -9.06 -18.63
CA ASN A 73 0.49 -8.43 -19.88
C ASN A 73 2.02 -8.37 -19.89
N PHE A 74 2.62 -8.98 -20.92
CA PHE A 74 4.06 -9.10 -21.13
C PHE A 74 4.60 -8.16 -22.21
N ILE A 75 3.80 -7.23 -22.73
CA ILE A 75 4.16 -6.37 -23.89
C ILE A 75 4.36 -4.90 -23.45
N SER A 76 3.83 -4.55 -22.28
CA SER A 76 3.92 -3.18 -21.77
C SER A 76 5.31 -2.86 -21.21
N PRO A 77 5.81 -1.61 -21.39
CA PRO A 77 7.12 -1.21 -20.89
C PRO A 77 7.24 -1.42 -19.37
N PRO A 78 8.45 -1.75 -18.88
CA PRO A 78 8.68 -2.10 -17.49
C PRO A 78 8.36 -0.92 -16.57
N ASN A 79 7.50 -1.16 -15.60
CA ASN A 79 7.20 -0.21 -14.54
C ASN A 79 7.12 -0.95 -13.20
N MET A 80 7.90 -0.49 -12.23
CA MET A 80 8.12 -1.10 -10.93
C MET A 80 7.91 -0.07 -9.83
N ILE A 81 7.12 -0.44 -8.83
CA ILE A 81 7.02 0.35 -7.60
C ILE A 81 8.03 -0.18 -6.60
N VAL A 82 8.89 0.71 -6.10
CA VAL A 82 9.85 0.40 -5.04
C VAL A 82 9.13 0.41 -3.70
N ILE A 83 9.18 -0.73 -3.01
CA ILE A 83 8.56 -0.92 -1.69
C ILE A 83 9.61 -1.08 -0.58
N ARG A 84 10.86 -1.35 -0.96
CA ARG A 84 12.02 -1.47 -0.07
C ARG A 84 13.27 -1.02 -0.81
N SER A 85 14.25 -0.51 -0.08
CA SER A 85 15.58 -0.30 -0.66
C SER A 85 16.67 -0.73 0.30
N PHE A 86 17.72 -1.31 -0.26
CA PHE A 86 18.77 -1.96 0.50
C PHE A 86 20.14 -1.48 0.04
N ASP A 87 21.03 -1.37 1.01
CA ASP A 87 22.47 -1.37 0.79
C ASP A 87 22.96 -2.79 1.07
N VAL A 88 23.57 -3.41 0.05
CA VAL A 88 24.10 -4.78 0.15
C VAL A 88 25.56 -4.81 0.58
N ASN A 89 26.20 -3.65 0.71
CA ASN A 89 27.60 -3.53 1.08
C ASN A 89 27.77 -3.72 2.59
N LYS A 90 28.72 -4.57 2.98
CA LYS A 90 29.02 -4.81 4.39
C LYS A 90 29.98 -3.74 4.91
N PRO A 91 29.90 -3.37 6.20
CA PRO A 91 30.89 -2.48 6.80
C PRO A 91 32.31 -3.04 6.60
N GLY A 92 33.24 -2.20 6.15
CA GLY A 92 34.62 -2.60 5.87
C GLY A 92 34.87 -3.19 4.48
N SER A 93 33.91 -3.08 3.54
CA SER A 93 34.16 -3.44 2.14
C SER A 93 35.12 -2.44 1.51
N GLU A 94 36.08 -2.93 0.71
CA GLU A 94 36.99 -2.10 -0.06
C GLU A 94 36.24 -1.34 -1.16
N VAL A 95 36.78 -0.20 -1.58
CA VAL A 95 36.12 0.69 -2.57
C VAL A 95 35.83 -0.04 -3.88
N ASP A 96 36.74 -0.93 -4.30
CA ASP A 96 36.63 -1.68 -5.55
C ASP A 96 35.56 -2.79 -5.51
N GLU A 97 35.13 -3.19 -4.31
CA GLU A 97 34.12 -4.24 -4.10
C GLU A 97 32.70 -3.67 -3.88
N ILE A 98 32.58 -2.33 -3.81
CA ILE A 98 31.30 -1.68 -3.57
C ILE A 98 30.36 -1.94 -4.76
N LYS A 99 29.21 -2.52 -4.43
CA LYS A 99 28.10 -2.69 -5.37
C LYS A 99 27.15 -1.51 -5.23
N GLY A 100 26.51 -1.15 -6.34
CA GLY A 100 25.47 -0.13 -6.31
C GLY A 100 24.25 -0.58 -5.50
N GLY A 101 23.37 0.39 -5.23
CA GLY A 101 22.19 0.21 -4.41
C GLY A 101 21.18 -0.77 -5.01
N VAL A 102 20.41 -1.46 -4.15
CA VAL A 102 19.36 -2.40 -4.56
C VAL A 102 17.98 -1.82 -4.26
N ALA A 103 17.12 -1.79 -5.27
CA ALA A 103 15.72 -1.42 -5.15
C ALA A 103 14.84 -2.68 -5.15
N GLY A 104 14.14 -2.93 -4.05
CA GLY A 104 13.18 -4.02 -3.91
C GLY A 104 11.76 -3.53 -4.18
N GLY A 105 11.05 -4.20 -5.07
CA GLY A 105 9.76 -3.71 -5.55
C GLY A 105 8.89 -4.78 -6.19
N SER A 106 7.69 -4.37 -6.56
CA SER A 106 6.79 -5.20 -7.34
C SER A 106 6.64 -4.61 -8.73
N ILE A 107 6.75 -5.47 -9.74
CA ILE A 107 6.63 -5.08 -11.13
C ILE A 107 5.15 -5.02 -11.51
N LEU A 108 4.70 -3.86 -11.97
CA LEU A 108 3.33 -3.60 -12.39
C LEU A 108 3.11 -3.79 -13.89
N LYS A 109 4.12 -3.63 -14.73
CA LYS A 109 4.06 -3.80 -16.20
C LYS A 109 5.41 -4.34 -16.64
N ASN A 110 5.48 -5.28 -17.58
CA ASN A 110 6.78 -5.81 -17.96
C ASN A 110 6.90 -6.44 -19.34
N GLU A 111 8.11 -6.36 -19.90
CA GLU A 111 8.71 -7.15 -20.99
C GLU A 111 10.04 -7.83 -20.56
N LEU A 112 10.43 -7.78 -19.28
CA LEU A 112 11.72 -8.36 -18.85
C LEU A 112 11.73 -9.89 -19.06
N GLN A 113 12.73 -10.36 -19.80
CA GLN A 113 12.92 -11.74 -20.21
C GLN A 113 12.93 -12.76 -19.05
N PHE A 114 13.32 -12.34 -17.83
CA PHE A 114 13.50 -13.24 -16.67
C PHE A 114 12.75 -12.80 -15.40
N ALA A 115 12.05 -11.65 -15.43
CA ALA A 115 11.38 -11.10 -14.25
C ALA A 115 9.85 -11.13 -14.43
N VAL A 116 9.19 -12.05 -13.74
CA VAL A 116 7.75 -12.28 -13.93
C VAL A 116 6.92 -11.36 -13.03
N ARG A 117 5.85 -10.78 -13.60
CA ARG A 117 4.90 -9.91 -12.89
C ARG A 117 4.27 -10.60 -11.67
N GLY A 118 4.12 -9.86 -10.58
CA GLY A 118 3.44 -10.31 -9.35
C GLY A 118 4.35 -10.86 -8.26
N GLY A 119 5.66 -10.94 -8.51
CA GLY A 119 6.67 -11.20 -7.50
C GLY A 119 7.22 -9.93 -6.85
N LEU A 120 7.94 -10.12 -5.73
CA LEU A 120 8.81 -9.10 -5.12
C LEU A 120 10.22 -9.36 -5.66
N ILE A 121 10.78 -8.38 -6.38
CA ILE A 121 12.04 -8.52 -7.10
C ILE A 121 13.01 -7.45 -6.60
N GLY A 122 14.25 -7.84 -6.36
CA GLY A 122 15.36 -6.92 -6.11
C GLY A 122 16.07 -6.59 -7.40
N VAL A 123 16.07 -5.31 -7.78
CA VAL A 123 16.81 -4.80 -8.93
C VAL A 123 18.09 -4.17 -8.42
N GLY A 124 19.23 -4.78 -8.77
CA GLY A 124 20.54 -4.20 -8.53
C GLY A 124 20.77 -3.05 -9.51
N THR A 125 21.06 -1.88 -8.98
CA THR A 125 21.29 -0.67 -9.78
C THR A 125 22.72 -0.20 -9.64
N THR A 126 23.15 0.69 -10.53
CA THR A 126 24.44 1.40 -10.43
C THR A 126 24.35 2.65 -9.56
N MET A 127 23.20 2.91 -8.93
CA MET A 127 23.02 4.07 -8.06
C MET A 127 23.92 3.99 -6.83
N ASP A 128 24.28 5.15 -6.30
CA ASP A 128 25.04 5.25 -5.06
C ASP A 128 24.29 4.54 -3.90
N PRO A 129 24.95 3.62 -3.16
CA PRO A 129 24.34 2.89 -2.04
C PRO A 129 23.76 3.78 -0.94
N THR A 130 24.27 5.01 -0.77
CA THR A 130 23.75 5.97 0.21
C THR A 130 22.32 6.41 -0.11
N VAL A 131 21.91 6.33 -1.37
CA VAL A 131 20.55 6.67 -1.82
C VAL A 131 19.59 5.52 -1.55
N THR A 132 20.04 4.27 -1.58
CA THR A 132 19.20 3.09 -1.28
C THR A 132 19.19 2.71 0.20
N ARG A 133 20.11 3.25 1.00
CA ARG A 133 20.20 2.96 2.43
C ARG A 133 18.92 3.34 3.19
N ALA A 134 18.51 2.47 4.10
CA ALA A 134 17.41 2.70 5.05
C ALA A 134 16.08 3.09 4.39
N ASP A 135 15.66 2.35 3.35
CA ASP A 135 14.34 2.51 2.73
C ASP A 135 14.07 3.91 2.14
N ARG A 136 15.13 4.66 1.79
CA ARG A 136 15.03 6.01 1.21
C ARG A 136 14.31 6.07 -0.14
N LEU A 137 14.28 4.97 -0.90
CA LEU A 137 13.55 4.90 -2.18
C LEU A 137 12.14 4.32 -2.07
N VAL A 138 11.62 4.09 -0.87
CA VAL A 138 10.26 3.54 -0.71
C VAL A 138 9.21 4.50 -1.28
N GLY A 139 8.33 3.96 -2.12
CA GLY A 139 7.28 4.71 -2.80
C GLY A 139 7.69 5.31 -4.14
N GLN A 140 8.97 5.22 -4.51
CA GLN A 140 9.44 5.69 -5.82
C GLN A 140 9.02 4.72 -6.93
N VAL A 141 8.92 5.25 -8.14
CA VAL A 141 8.57 4.48 -9.35
C VAL A 141 9.81 4.39 -10.23
N LEU A 142 10.19 3.16 -10.59
CA LEU A 142 11.28 2.86 -11.51
C LEU A 142 10.69 2.30 -12.81
N GLY A 143 11.26 2.70 -13.93
CA GLY A 143 10.81 2.27 -15.24
C GLY A 143 11.82 2.65 -16.31
N GLU A 144 11.51 2.30 -17.55
CA GLU A 144 12.34 2.68 -18.69
C GLU A 144 12.36 4.22 -18.86
N VAL A 145 13.47 4.73 -19.38
CA VAL A 145 13.66 6.17 -19.60
C VAL A 145 12.59 6.68 -20.55
N GLY A 146 11.80 7.67 -20.12
CA GLY A 146 10.72 8.25 -20.92
C GLY A 146 9.37 7.50 -20.85
N SER A 147 9.31 6.32 -20.23
CA SER A 147 8.05 5.56 -20.07
C SER A 147 7.36 5.81 -18.71
N LEU A 148 7.95 6.67 -17.87
CA LEU A 148 7.47 6.94 -16.52
C LEU A 148 6.21 7.82 -16.53
N PRO A 149 5.29 7.65 -15.56
CA PRO A 149 4.17 8.56 -15.36
C PRO A 149 4.61 10.00 -15.07
N GLU A 150 3.68 10.93 -15.25
CA GLU A 150 3.90 12.34 -14.91
C GLU A 150 4.12 12.53 -13.40
N VAL A 151 4.95 13.53 -13.06
CA VAL A 151 5.21 13.94 -11.68
C VAL A 151 4.28 15.08 -11.31
N TYR A 152 3.51 14.89 -10.24
CA TYR A 152 2.53 15.87 -9.77
C TYR A 152 3.01 16.58 -8.51
N VAL A 153 2.74 17.89 -8.43
CA VAL A 153 2.97 18.73 -7.23
C VAL A 153 1.65 19.10 -6.57
N GLU A 154 0.61 19.29 -7.37
CA GLU A 154 -0.76 19.46 -6.90
C GLU A 154 -1.65 18.40 -7.50
N LEU A 155 -2.55 17.86 -6.69
CA LEU A 155 -3.51 16.84 -7.10
C LEU A 155 -4.94 17.33 -6.91
N GLU A 156 -5.77 17.08 -7.91
CA GLU A 156 -7.21 17.16 -7.83
C GLU A 156 -7.79 15.75 -7.68
N VAL A 157 -8.39 15.49 -6.52
CA VAL A 157 -8.81 14.15 -6.13
C VAL A 157 -10.31 14.14 -5.86
N ASN A 158 -10.97 13.08 -6.34
CA ASN A 158 -12.33 12.75 -5.95
C ASN A 158 -12.26 11.88 -4.69
N PHE A 159 -12.82 12.32 -3.57
CA PHE A 159 -12.66 11.67 -2.27
C PHE A 159 -13.99 11.22 -1.66
N PHE A 160 -13.91 10.15 -0.86
CA PHE A 160 -14.98 9.60 -0.06
C PHE A 160 -14.49 9.45 1.37
N LEU A 161 -15.20 10.09 2.31
CA LEU A 161 -14.92 9.97 3.74
C LEU A 161 -15.69 8.78 4.32
N LEU A 162 -15.04 8.05 5.22
CA LEU A 162 -15.67 6.97 5.98
C LEU A 162 -16.68 7.56 6.98
N ARG A 163 -17.75 6.82 7.27
CA ARG A 163 -18.74 7.25 8.27
C ARG A 163 -18.15 7.22 9.69
N ARG A 164 -17.26 6.26 9.95
CA ARG A 164 -16.62 6.04 11.25
C ARG A 164 -15.13 5.77 11.06
N LEU A 165 -14.32 6.16 12.04
CA LEU A 165 -12.90 5.85 12.11
C LEU A 165 -12.70 4.35 12.31
N LEU A 166 -11.82 3.75 11.52
CA LEU A 166 -11.44 2.35 11.64
C LEU A 166 -10.33 2.19 12.71
N GLY A 167 -10.47 1.19 13.59
CA GLY A 167 -9.43 0.82 14.55
C GLY A 167 -9.37 1.64 15.85
N VAL A 168 -10.36 2.50 16.14
CA VAL A 168 -10.50 3.13 17.46
C VAL A 168 -11.44 2.27 18.30
N ARG A 169 -10.90 1.56 19.30
CA ARG A 169 -11.70 0.92 20.35
C ARG A 169 -11.75 1.86 21.55
N THR A 170 -12.71 2.76 21.60
CA THR A 170 -13.06 3.45 22.86
C THR A 170 -14.18 2.70 23.53
N LYS A 171 -14.01 2.39 24.82
CA LYS A 171 -14.98 1.64 25.65
C LYS A 171 -16.20 2.48 26.04
N ASP A 172 -16.20 3.78 25.76
CA ASP A 172 -17.26 4.69 26.18
C ASP A 172 -17.82 5.51 25.00
N THR A 173 -19.14 5.37 24.84
CA THR A 173 -20.10 6.24 24.13
C THR A 173 -19.90 6.52 22.63
N GLU A 174 -20.99 6.26 21.90
CA GLU A 174 -21.20 6.22 20.44
C GLU A 174 -20.86 7.49 19.61
N ARG A 175 -20.18 8.50 20.17
CA ARG A 175 -19.99 9.81 19.52
C ARG A 175 -18.55 10.14 19.09
N GLN A 176 -17.53 9.43 19.57
CA GLN A 176 -16.12 9.77 19.25
C GLN A 176 -15.58 9.18 17.94
N GLY A 177 -16.38 8.38 17.23
CA GLY A 177 -15.94 7.70 16.01
C GLY A 177 -16.24 8.43 14.70
N LYS A 178 -17.01 9.53 14.70
CA LYS A 178 -17.49 10.15 13.45
C LYS A 178 -16.39 10.95 12.77
N VAL A 179 -16.14 10.67 11.49
CA VAL A 179 -15.15 11.40 10.70
C VAL A 179 -15.68 12.80 10.40
N THR A 180 -14.92 13.83 10.78
CA THR A 180 -15.20 15.23 10.45
C THR A 180 -14.84 15.53 9.00
N LYS A 181 -15.57 16.47 8.37
CA LYS A 181 -15.28 16.91 6.99
C LYS A 181 -13.88 17.54 6.89
N MET A 182 -13.32 17.61 5.67
CA MET A 182 -12.04 18.27 5.43
C MET A 182 -12.16 19.79 5.50
N THR A 183 -11.19 20.42 6.16
CA THR A 183 -11.07 21.88 6.25
C THR A 183 -9.93 22.37 5.37
N LYS A 184 -10.07 23.58 4.81
CA LYS A 184 -9.00 24.23 4.05
C LYS A 184 -7.84 24.57 4.98
N GLY A 185 -6.62 24.42 4.49
CA GLY A 185 -5.37 24.65 5.24
C GLY A 185 -4.93 23.48 6.13
N GLU A 186 -5.70 22.41 6.21
CA GLU A 186 -5.34 21.23 7.00
C GLU A 186 -4.23 20.40 6.34
N MET A 187 -3.34 19.83 7.15
CA MET A 187 -2.33 18.87 6.71
C MET A 187 -2.84 17.43 6.88
N LEU A 188 -2.89 16.69 5.78
CA LEU A 188 -3.27 15.29 5.72
C LEU A 188 -2.08 14.45 5.24
N MET A 189 -2.11 13.15 5.55
CA MET A 189 -1.18 12.19 4.98
C MET A 189 -1.90 11.43 3.86
N LEU A 190 -1.31 11.44 2.68
CA LEU A 190 -1.77 10.74 1.49
C LEU A 190 -0.89 9.51 1.29
N ASN A 191 -1.53 8.36 1.12
CA ASN A 191 -0.86 7.17 0.63
C ASN A 191 -1.31 6.92 -0.81
N ILE A 192 -0.39 7.07 -1.76
CA ILE A 192 -0.60 6.89 -3.19
C ILE A 192 0.28 5.72 -3.61
N GLY A 193 -0.33 4.59 -3.98
CA GLY A 193 0.40 3.34 -4.20
C GLY A 193 1.19 2.93 -2.95
N SER A 194 2.51 3.01 -3.02
CA SER A 194 3.43 2.76 -1.89
C SER A 194 4.08 4.02 -1.31
N MET A 195 3.86 5.19 -1.94
CA MET A 195 4.37 6.48 -1.48
C MET A 195 3.47 7.05 -0.38
N SER A 196 4.07 7.46 0.74
CA SER A 196 3.40 8.21 1.81
C SER A 196 3.89 9.65 1.78
N THR A 197 3.02 10.61 1.45
CA THR A 197 3.38 12.03 1.42
C THR A 197 2.41 12.88 2.23
N GLY A 198 2.92 13.98 2.78
CA GLY A 198 2.08 15.01 3.39
C GLY A 198 1.44 15.88 2.31
N ALA A 199 0.18 16.27 2.50
CA ALA A 199 -0.49 17.19 1.61
C ALA A 199 -1.33 18.20 2.38
N ARG A 200 -1.30 19.45 1.90
CA ARG A 200 -2.10 20.55 2.42
C ARG A 200 -3.38 20.69 1.60
N VAL A 201 -4.51 20.80 2.27
CA VAL A 201 -5.80 20.99 1.62
C VAL A 201 -5.93 22.46 1.17
N VAL A 202 -5.88 22.73 -0.14
CA VAL A 202 -6.00 24.10 -0.68
C VAL A 202 -7.47 24.48 -0.81
N ALA A 203 -8.27 23.60 -1.41
CA ALA A 203 -9.68 23.82 -1.63
C ALA A 203 -10.45 22.50 -1.52
N VAL A 204 -11.66 22.58 -0.96
CA VAL A 204 -12.61 21.47 -0.91
C VAL A 204 -13.91 21.93 -1.55
N LYS A 205 -14.38 21.18 -2.54
CA LYS A 205 -15.64 21.39 -3.28
C LYS A 205 -16.43 20.09 -3.29
N ASN A 206 -17.36 19.96 -2.34
CA ASN A 206 -18.22 18.78 -2.19
C ASN A 206 -17.43 17.46 -2.14
N VAL A 207 -17.33 16.74 -3.26
CA VAL A 207 -16.62 15.45 -3.40
C VAL A 207 -15.20 15.60 -3.97
N PHE A 208 -14.83 16.81 -4.45
CA PHE A 208 -13.52 17.11 -4.99
C PHE A 208 -12.67 17.90 -4.01
N ALA A 209 -11.38 17.56 -3.91
CA ALA A 209 -10.40 18.32 -3.14
C ALA A 209 -9.17 18.62 -3.98
N LYS A 210 -8.66 19.85 -3.86
CA LYS A 210 -7.33 20.25 -4.35
C LYS A 210 -6.33 20.12 -3.21
N LEU A 211 -5.32 19.31 -3.42
CA LEU A 211 -4.29 18.97 -2.45
C LEU A 211 -2.94 19.40 -2.99
N GLN A 212 -2.22 20.23 -2.23
CA GLN A 212 -0.85 20.60 -2.53
C GLN A 212 0.09 19.66 -1.78
N LEU A 213 0.95 18.96 -2.50
CA LEU A 213 1.85 17.96 -1.93
C LEU A 213 3.10 18.64 -1.34
N THR A 214 3.61 18.10 -0.23
CA THR A 214 4.89 18.54 0.34
C THR A 214 6.07 18.00 -0.48
N SER A 215 5.94 16.79 -1.01
CA SER A 215 6.91 16.16 -1.91
C SER A 215 6.24 15.82 -3.24
N PRO A 216 6.91 15.99 -4.38
CA PRO A 216 6.36 15.60 -5.67
C PRO A 216 6.13 14.07 -5.71
N VAL A 217 5.07 13.64 -6.41
CA VAL A 217 4.73 12.22 -6.54
C VAL A 217 4.52 11.84 -8.00
N CYS A 218 5.16 10.76 -8.41
CA CYS A 218 4.96 10.13 -9.71
C CYS A 218 3.74 9.19 -9.64
N THR A 219 2.68 9.49 -10.39
CA THR A 219 1.42 8.71 -10.35
C THR A 219 0.64 8.86 -11.65
N SER A 220 -0.31 7.98 -11.90
CA SER A 220 -1.20 8.05 -13.07
C SER A 220 -2.60 8.54 -12.68
N LYS A 221 -3.29 9.20 -13.62
CA LYS A 221 -4.71 9.56 -13.47
C LYS A 221 -5.54 8.30 -13.22
N GLY A 222 -6.49 8.37 -12.29
CA GLY A 222 -7.34 7.25 -11.86
C GLY A 222 -6.76 6.39 -10.74
N GLU A 223 -5.51 6.62 -10.32
CA GLU A 223 -4.91 5.88 -9.22
C GLU A 223 -5.62 6.18 -7.89
N LYS A 224 -5.69 5.14 -7.04
CA LYS A 224 -6.41 5.22 -5.77
C LYS A 224 -5.52 5.80 -4.69
N ILE A 225 -6.10 6.64 -3.85
CA ILE A 225 -5.42 7.26 -2.72
C ILE A 225 -6.13 6.90 -1.42
N ALA A 226 -5.36 6.75 -0.36
CA ALA A 226 -5.87 6.66 1.00
C ALA A 226 -5.57 7.97 1.74
N LEU A 227 -6.58 8.51 2.40
CA LEU A 227 -6.52 9.77 3.13
C LEU A 227 -6.44 9.47 4.62
N SER A 228 -5.37 9.95 5.27
CA SER A 228 -5.17 9.81 6.70
C SER A 228 -5.03 11.16 7.38
N ARG A 229 -5.62 11.28 8.58
CA ARG A 229 -5.58 12.47 9.42
C ARG A 229 -4.88 12.16 10.73
N ARG A 230 -4.17 13.13 11.29
CA ARG A 230 -3.52 12.98 12.60
C ARG A 230 -4.54 13.19 13.71
N ILE A 231 -4.83 12.15 14.48
CA ILE A 231 -5.77 12.15 15.62
C ILE A 231 -5.07 11.47 16.80
N ASP A 232 -5.05 12.11 17.97
CA ASP A 232 -4.38 11.58 19.17
C ASP A 232 -2.92 11.13 18.92
N ARG A 233 -2.16 11.97 18.21
CA ARG A 233 -0.77 11.74 17.79
C ARG A 233 -0.55 10.62 16.77
N HIS A 234 -1.58 9.87 16.39
CA HIS A 234 -1.50 8.78 15.42
C HIS A 234 -2.15 9.17 14.08
N TRP A 235 -1.63 8.62 12.98
CA TRP A 235 -2.28 8.73 11.68
C TRP A 235 -3.43 7.73 11.61
N ARG A 236 -4.63 8.22 11.31
CA ARG A 236 -5.84 7.39 11.19
C ARG A 236 -6.46 7.59 9.82
N LEU A 237 -6.88 6.49 9.20
CA LEU A 237 -7.55 6.51 7.91
C LEU A 237 -8.93 7.18 8.05
N ILE A 238 -9.15 8.25 7.29
CA ILE A 238 -10.41 9.01 7.27
C ILE A 238 -11.24 8.73 6.02
N GLY A 239 -10.61 8.27 4.95
CA GLY A 239 -11.26 8.15 3.65
C GLY A 239 -10.33 7.63 2.58
N TRP A 240 -10.85 7.57 1.37
CA TRP A 240 -10.13 7.17 0.17
C TRP A 240 -10.59 8.02 -1.01
N GLY A 241 -9.86 7.95 -2.11
CA GLY A 241 -10.23 8.69 -3.30
C GLY A 241 -9.56 8.16 -4.55
N GLN A 242 -9.79 8.87 -5.65
CA GLN A 242 -9.13 8.65 -6.93
C GLN A 242 -8.63 9.97 -7.50
N ILE A 243 -7.42 9.92 -8.08
CA ILE A 243 -6.82 11.06 -8.75
C ILE A 243 -7.57 11.31 -10.06
N GLN A 244 -7.99 12.55 -10.30
CA GLN A 244 -8.69 12.94 -11.54
C GLN A 244 -7.77 13.76 -12.43
N ALA A 245 -7.16 14.79 -11.84
CA ALA A 245 -6.24 15.70 -12.51
C ALA A 245 -5.21 16.22 -11.51
N GLY A 246 -4.28 17.03 -11.98
CA GLY A 246 -3.29 17.68 -11.13
C GLY A 246 -2.38 18.59 -11.95
N ILE A 247 -1.56 19.36 -11.25
CA ILE A 247 -0.52 20.18 -11.86
C ILE A 247 0.76 19.35 -11.86
N THR A 248 1.29 19.16 -13.06
CA THR A 248 2.52 18.42 -13.28
C THR A 248 3.72 19.34 -13.14
N LEU A 249 4.82 18.77 -12.68
CA LEU A 249 6.14 19.38 -12.74
C LEU A 249 6.79 18.93 -14.04
N ASP A 250 7.28 19.89 -14.82
CA ASP A 250 8.06 19.57 -16.01
C ASP A 250 9.44 19.11 -15.55
N VAL A 251 9.70 17.81 -15.67
CA VAL A 251 11.00 17.23 -15.32
C VAL A 251 11.85 17.31 -16.58
N PRO A 252 12.96 18.09 -16.57
CA PRO A 252 13.83 18.14 -17.73
C PRO A 252 14.33 16.73 -18.05
N ALA A 253 14.31 16.37 -19.33
CA ALA A 253 14.85 15.10 -19.78
C ALA A 253 16.31 14.98 -19.30
N CYS A 254 16.67 13.81 -18.77
CA CYS A 254 18.05 13.55 -18.39
C CYS A 254 18.94 13.80 -19.62
N PRO A 255 20.00 14.62 -19.52
CA PRO A 255 21.03 14.65 -20.56
C PRO A 255 21.68 13.28 -20.56
N ILE A 256 21.41 12.50 -21.62
CA ILE A 256 22.03 11.20 -21.87
C ILE A 256 23.47 11.44 -22.30
#